data_AF-A0A917DL67-F1
#
_entry.id   AF-A0A917DL67-F1
#
_cell.length_a   1.000
_cell.length_b   1.000
_cell.length_c   1.000
_cell.angle_alpha   90.00
_cell.angle_beta   90.00
_cell.angle_gamma   90.00
#
_symmetry.space_group_name_H-M   'P 1'
#
loop_
_entity.id
_entity.type
_entity.pdbx_description
1 polymer ?
#
loop_
_entity_poly.entity_id
_entity_poly.type
_entity_poly.pdbx_seq_one_letter_code
_entity_poly.pdbx_strand_id
1 'polypeptide(L)'
;MIQTIGIGEVLSEMCQPSNVFTIEYRKVDGNYGKKERCVLVRGSNNDLSERKKMNRNGLLLLREVGGKHDFSVYIDLLVSFNGTEIDFHK
;
A
#
# COMPACT_ATOMS: atom_id res chain seq x y z
N MET A 1 -20.65 -13.18 1.73
CA MET A 1 -19.38 -13.83 1.35
C MET A 1 -18.34 -12.73 1.39
N ILE A 2 -17.43 -12.73 2.37
CA ILE A 2 -16.39 -11.70 2.47
C ILE A 2 -15.38 -12.02 1.38
N GLN A 3 -15.24 -11.15 0.38
CA GLN A 3 -14.16 -11.26 -0.59
C GLN A 3 -12.89 -10.75 0.08
N THR A 4 -11.83 -11.56 0.06
CA THR A 4 -10.51 -11.19 0.56
C THR A 4 -9.49 -11.26 -0.57
N ILE A 5 -8.51 -10.37 -0.50
CA ILE A 5 -7.40 -10.28 -1.46
C ILE A 5 -6.10 -10.73 -0.78
N GLY A 6 -5.31 -11.57 -1.45
CA GLY A 6 -4.02 -11.99 -0.91
C GLY A 6 -3.03 -10.84 -0.94
N ILE A 7 -2.12 -10.76 0.04
CA ILE A 7 -1.10 -9.70 0.07
C ILE A 7 -0.23 -9.68 -1.20
N GLY A 8 0.01 -10.84 -1.83
CA GLY A 8 0.73 -10.92 -3.11
C GLY A 8 -0.02 -10.25 -4.26
N GLU A 9 -1.35 -10.40 -4.29
CA GLU A 9 -2.23 -9.77 -5.29
C GLU A 9 -2.24 -8.25 -5.10
N VAL A 10 -2.36 -7.77 -3.85
CA VAL A 10 -2.28 -6.35 -3.49
C VAL A 10 -0.97 -5.73 -3.96
N LEU A 11 0.17 -6.36 -3.66
CA LEU A 11 1.48 -5.83 -4.06
C LEU A 11 1.64 -5.82 -5.59
N SER A 12 1.12 -6.84 -6.27
CA SER A 12 1.10 -6.90 -7.74
C SER A 12 0.33 -5.72 -8.32
N GLU A 13 -0.87 -5.46 -7.81
CA GLU A 13 -1.72 -4.35 -8.24
C GLU A 13 -1.12 -2.98 -7.92
N MET A 14 -0.65 -2.76 -6.68
CA MET A 14 -0.01 -1.49 -6.28
C MET A 14 1.23 -1.19 -7.13
N CYS A 15 1.97 -2.22 -7.53
CA CYS A 15 3.14 -2.08 -8.36
C CYS A 15 2.82 -1.76 -9.82
N GLN A 16 1.58 -1.88 -10.30
CA GLN A 16 1.26 -1.54 -11.69
C GLN A 16 1.46 -0.02 -11.93
N PRO A 17 2.11 0.38 -13.05
CA PRO A 17 2.34 1.79 -13.34
C PRO A 17 1.01 2.57 -13.38
N SER A 18 0.99 3.72 -12.72
CA SER A 18 -0.17 4.62 -12.69
C SER A 18 -1.45 4.00 -12.14
N ASN A 19 -1.38 2.85 -11.46
CA ASN A 19 -2.55 2.26 -10.83
C ASN A 19 -2.99 3.12 -9.65
N VAL A 20 -4.27 3.47 -9.64
CA VAL A 20 -4.89 4.30 -8.62
C VAL A 20 -5.59 3.39 -7.64
N PHE A 21 -5.22 3.48 -6.37
CA PHE A 21 -5.77 2.63 -5.33
C PHE A 21 -6.10 3.40 -4.06
N THR A 22 -6.91 2.75 -3.24
CA THR A 22 -7.21 3.15 -1.87
C THR A 22 -6.64 2.09 -0.93
N ILE A 23 -5.99 2.53 0.15
CA ILE A 23 -5.48 1.65 1.19
C ILE A 23 -5.96 2.10 2.56
N GLU A 24 -6.18 1.13 3.43
CA GLU A 24 -6.27 1.34 4.87
C GLU A 24 -5.13 0.59 5.53
N TYR A 25 -4.54 1.19 6.55
CA TYR A 25 -3.35 0.66 7.19
C TYR A 25 -3.34 0.97 8.69
N ARG A 26 -2.62 0.13 9.42
CA ARG A 26 -2.20 0.39 10.80
C ARG A 26 -0.77 0.93 10.77
N LYS A 27 -0.54 2.02 11.48
CA LYS A 27 0.78 2.62 11.72
C LYS A 27 1.48 1.90 12.87
N VAL A 28 2.78 2.16 13.01
CA VAL A 28 3.63 1.60 14.09
C VAL A 28 3.18 2.06 15.49
N ASP A 29 2.56 3.23 15.60
CA ASP A 29 1.97 3.73 16.85
C ASP A 29 0.61 3.09 17.21
N GLY A 30 0.13 2.14 16.39
CA GLY A 30 -1.16 1.48 16.55
C GLY A 30 -2.35 2.23 15.96
N ASN A 31 -2.17 3.47 15.49
CA ASN A 31 -3.24 4.24 14.88
C ASN A 31 -3.57 3.75 13.47
N TYR A 32 -4.83 3.87 13.09
CA TYR A 32 -5.30 3.55 11.75
C TYR A 32 -5.26 4.78 10.84
N GLY A 33 -4.99 4.55 9.56
CA GLY A 33 -5.04 5.57 8.53
C GLY A 33 -5.68 5.03 7.26
N LYS A 34 -6.27 5.96 6.49
CA LYS A 34 -6.82 5.70 5.16
C LYS A 34 -6.19 6.66 4.18
N LYS A 35 -5.83 6.15 2.99
CA LYS A 35 -5.36 6.95 1.87
C LYS A 35 -6.12 6.53 0.63
N GLU A 36 -6.78 7.50 0.02
CA GLU A 36 -7.65 7.30 -1.14
C GLU A 36 -7.02 7.91 -2.38
N ARG A 37 -7.32 7.33 -3.54
CA ARG A 37 -6.88 7.84 -4.85
C ARG A 37 -5.38 8.11 -4.89
N CYS A 38 -4.60 7.12 -4.47
CA CYS A 38 -3.15 7.18 -4.41
C CYS A 38 -2.51 6.35 -5.52
N VAL A 39 -1.33 6.76 -5.95
CA VAL A 39 -0.45 5.96 -6.81
C VAL A 39 0.84 5.68 -6.07
N LEU A 40 1.43 4.51 -6.34
CA LEU A 40 2.74 4.15 -5.80
C LEU A 40 3.81 4.99 -6.50
N VAL A 41 4.58 5.76 -5.73
CA VAL A 41 5.75 6.48 -6.25
C VAL A 41 6.91 5.51 -6.29
N ARG A 42 7.32 5.13 -7.50
CA ARG A 42 8.51 4.30 -7.70
C ARG A 42 9.74 5.17 -7.45
N GLY A 43 10.46 4.91 -6.36
CA GLY A 43 11.81 5.44 -6.18
C GLY A 43 12.75 4.96 -7.28
N SER A 44 13.79 5.73 -7.58
CA SER A 44 14.83 5.39 -8.58
C SER A 44 15.50 4.03 -8.30
N ASN A 45 15.51 3.58 -7.05
CA ASN A 45 16.04 2.28 -6.65
C ASN A 45 14.88 1.28 -6.55
N ASN A 46 14.52 0.73 -7.71
CA ASN A 46 13.53 -0.33 -7.87
C ASN A 46 14.09 -1.69 -7.40
N ASP A 47 14.63 -1.71 -6.18
CA ASP A 47 15.25 -2.88 -5.59
C ASP A 47 14.14 -3.84 -5.15
N LEU A 48 14.19 -5.10 -5.59
CA LEU A 48 13.22 -6.14 -5.23
C LEU A 48 13.09 -6.31 -3.70
N SER A 49 14.14 -5.92 -2.98
CA SER A 49 14.24 -5.89 -1.53
C SER A 49 13.33 -4.85 -0.86
N GLU A 50 13.07 -3.70 -1.49
CA GLU A 50 12.11 -2.68 -1.02
C GLU A 50 10.66 -3.16 -1.16
N ARG A 51 10.35 -3.87 -2.27
CA ARG A 51 9.01 -4.44 -2.52
C ARG A 51 8.60 -5.47 -1.45
N LYS A 52 9.56 -6.26 -0.96
CA LYS A 52 9.32 -7.24 0.12
C LYS A 52 9.08 -6.60 1.48
N LYS A 53 9.50 -5.34 1.70
CA LYS A 53 9.30 -4.62 2.97
C LYS A 53 7.95 -3.91 3.04
N MET A 54 7.23 -3.75 1.93
CA MET A 54 5.93 -3.05 1.91
C MET A 54 4.81 -3.74 2.71
N ASN A 55 4.97 -5.01 3.07
CA ASN A 55 3.95 -5.79 3.78
C ASN A 55 4.12 -5.85 5.30
N ARG A 56 5.29 -5.49 5.86
CA ARG A 56 5.59 -5.47 7.30
C ARG A 56 6.65 -4.42 7.58
N ASN A 57 6.31 -3.38 8.36
CA ASN A 57 7.22 -2.27 8.70
C ASN A 57 7.80 -1.57 7.46
N GLY A 58 6.92 -1.32 6.47
CA GLY A 58 7.28 -0.75 5.18
C GLY A 58 7.03 0.74 5.13
N LEU A 59 7.96 1.48 4.52
CA LEU A 59 7.71 2.85 4.09
C LEU A 59 6.96 2.80 2.76
N LEU A 60 5.73 3.31 2.73
CA LEU A 60 4.97 3.52 1.50
C LEU A 60 5.20 4.94 1.00
N LEU A 61 5.82 5.05 -0.16
CA LEU A 61 5.94 6.29 -0.92
C LEU A 61 4.76 6.40 -1.87
N LEU A 62 3.85 7.32 -1.55
CA LEU A 62 2.59 7.49 -2.27
C LEU A 62 2.46 8.93 -2.76
N ARG A 63 1.73 9.08 -3.87
CA ARG A 63 1.31 10.38 -4.40
C ARG A 63 -0.20 10.37 -4.55
N GLU A 64 -0.84 11.44 -4.10
CA GLU A 64 -2.26 11.65 -4.34
C GLU A 64 -2.50 12.01 -5.81
N VAL A 65 -3.50 11.40 -6.43
CA VAL A 65 -3.85 11.66 -7.83
C VAL A 65 -4.31 13.11 -8.00
N GLY A 66 -3.56 13.88 -8.79
CA GLY A 66 -3.79 15.32 -9.00
C GLY A 66 -3.04 16.21 -8.00
N GLY A 67 -2.43 15.62 -6.97
CA GLY A 67 -1.54 16.31 -6.05
C GLY A 67 -0.13 16.49 -6.62
N LYS A 68 0.56 17.55 -6.20
CA LYS A 68 2.00 17.75 -6.46
C LYS A 68 2.91 17.19 -5.36
N HIS A 69 2.32 16.61 -4.32
CA HIS A 69 3.03 16.22 -3.11
C HIS A 69 3.10 14.70 -2.97
N ASP A 70 4.34 14.24 -2.84
CA ASP A 70 4.64 12.87 -2.43
C ASP A 70 4.60 12.83 -0.90
N PHE A 71 4.04 11.76 -0.35
CA PHE A 71 4.05 11.53 1.08
C PHE A 71 4.53 10.13 1.38
N SER A 72 5.30 10.04 2.47
CA SER A 72 5.86 8.79 2.96
C SER A 72 5.07 8.37 4.19
N VAL A 73 4.54 7.15 4.20
CA VAL A 73 3.81 6.59 5.33
C VAL A 73 4.56 5.36 5.84
N TYR A 74 4.99 5.40 7.10
CA TYR A 74 5.45 4.21 7.80
C TYR A 74 4.23 3.42 8.27
N ILE A 75 4.06 2.23 7.71
CA ILE A 75 2.98 1.32 8.07
C ILE A 75 3.54 0.10 8.78
N ASP A 76 2.81 -0.35 9.79
CA ASP A 76 3.04 -1.65 10.43
C ASP A 76 2.35 -2.74 9.60
N LEU A 77 1.08 -2.51 9.21
CA LEU A 77 0.25 -3.48 8.51
C LEU A 77 -0.72 -2.82 7.53
N LEU A 78 -0.88 -3.39 6.33
CA LEU A 78 -2.00 -3.05 5.43
C LEU A 78 -3.26 -3.80 5.88
N VAL A 79 -4.39 -3.12 5.99
CA VAL A 79 -5.65 -3.72 6.47
C VAL A 79 -6.58 -4.01 5.30
N SER A 80 -6.76 -3.03 4.42
CA SER A 80 -7.62 -3.15 3.25
C SER A 80 -6.99 -2.50 2.02
N PHE A 81 -7.33 -3.03 0.86
CA PHE A 81 -6.95 -2.54 -0.44
C PHE A 81 -8.20 -2.41 -1.33
N ASN A 82 -8.46 -1.23 -1.85
CA ASN A 82 -9.65 -0.89 -2.64
C ASN A 82 -10.98 -1.31 -1.97
N GLY A 83 -11.04 -1.22 -0.64
CA GLY A 83 -12.23 -1.62 0.15
C GLY A 83 -12.39 -3.13 0.35
N THR A 84 -11.40 -3.93 -0.06
CA THR A 84 -11.34 -5.37 0.18
C THR A 84 -10.34 -5.68 1.29
N GLU A 85 -10.73 -6.52 2.25
CA GLU A 85 -9.84 -6.93 3.35
C GLU A 85 -8.70 -7.80 2.83
N ILE A 86 -7.51 -7.60 3.40
CA ILE A 86 -6.32 -8.34 3.01
C ILE A 86 -6.22 -9.61 3.84
N ASP A 87 -6.15 -10.76 3.16
CA ASP A 87 -5.85 -12.05 3.77
C ASP A 87 -4.35 -12.30 3.68
N PHE A 88 -3.72 -12.47 4.85
CA PHE A 88 -2.27 -12.72 4.97
C PHE A 88 -1.90 -14.20 4.87
N HIS A 89 -2.88 -15.09 4.81
CA HIS A 89 -2.70 -16.53 4.73
C HIS A 89 -2.95 -17.11 3.33
N LYS A 90 -3.40 -16.25 2.40
CA LYS A 90 -3.68 -16.57 1.00
C LYS A 90 -2.48 -16.24 0.11
#